data_AF-A0A2E4Y9P1-F1
#
_entry.id   AF-A0A2E4Y9P1-F1
#
_cell.length_a   1.000
_cell.length_b   1.000
_cell.length_c   1.000
_cell.angle_alpha   90.00
_cell.angle_beta   90.00
_cell.angle_gamma   90.00
#
_symmetry.space_group_name_H-M   'P 1'
#
loop_
_entity.id
_entity.type
_entity.pdbx_description
1 polymer ?
#
loop_
_entity_poly.entity_id
_entity_poly.type
_entity_poly.pdbx_seq_one_letter_code
_entity_poly.pdbx_strand_id
1 'polypeptide(L)'
;MYTTEIIKDKFWILEDAGVKLGTIRKEDSTSNFEVIMRSKGVDYLDLDALTTKYGKAILTPKLVNKIDSVEYGKALDEVNGYPCKHKACNSGMEEKSGKQIPVYTKSDTSKTYYAAGYYGLHFSGVWRNTYCVKLETLDNYEFVGPFKTKTELEAEVLKASKQD
;
A
#
# COMPACT_ATOMS: atom_id res chain seq x y z
N MET A 1 -1.98 -8.99 -2.09
CA MET A 1 -1.18 -9.68 -1.05
C MET A 1 0.20 -10.04 -1.58
N TYR A 2 1.21 -9.92 -0.74
CA TYR A 2 2.60 -10.31 -0.99
C TYR A 2 3.24 -10.75 0.33
N THR A 3 4.43 -11.34 0.28
CA THR A 3 5.16 -11.66 1.51
C THR A 3 6.50 -10.93 1.59
N THR A 4 6.92 -10.69 2.83
CA THR A 4 8.28 -10.28 3.15
C THR A 4 8.97 -11.45 3.84
N GLU A 5 10.03 -11.98 3.23
CA GLU A 5 10.84 -13.05 3.79
C GLU A 5 11.70 -12.53 4.94
N ILE A 6 11.64 -13.20 6.09
CA ILE A 6 12.41 -12.86 7.30
C ILE A 6 13.50 -13.89 7.56
N ILE A 7 13.16 -15.18 7.39
CA ILE A 7 14.11 -16.28 7.44
C ILE A 7 14.01 -17.00 6.11
N LYS A 8 15.15 -17.02 5.40
CA LYS A 8 15.26 -17.61 4.07
C LYS A 8 14.62 -19.00 4.01
N ASP A 9 13.68 -19.17 3.09
CA ASP A 9 12.97 -20.43 2.81
C ASP A 9 12.22 -21.04 4.02
N LYS A 10 12.01 -20.26 5.09
CA LYS A 10 11.41 -20.76 6.34
C LYS A 10 10.31 -19.88 6.92
N PHE A 11 10.43 -18.57 6.83
CA PHE A 11 9.51 -17.66 7.52
C PHE A 11 9.26 -16.39 6.73
N TRP A 12 7.98 -16.08 6.56
CA TRP A 12 7.50 -14.92 5.83
C TRP A 12 6.40 -14.20 6.60
N ILE A 13 6.36 -12.87 6.47
CA ILE A 13 5.23 -12.06 6.90
C ILE A 13 4.31 -11.88 5.71
N LEU A 14 3.04 -12.24 5.85
CA LEU A 14 2.02 -12.02 4.84
C LEU A 14 1.46 -10.61 4.98
N GLU A 15 1.59 -9.83 3.92
CA GLU A 15 1.20 -8.42 3.88
C GLU A 15 0.27 -8.12 2.72
N ASP A 16 -0.62 -7.16 2.92
CA ASP A 16 -1.41 -6.56 1.86
C ASP A 16 -1.28 -5.05 1.96
N ALA A 17 -0.67 -4.43 0.95
CA ALA A 17 -0.40 -2.99 0.92
C ALA A 17 0.22 -2.44 2.23
N GLY A 18 1.19 -3.15 2.81
CA GLY A 18 1.85 -2.76 4.06
C GLY A 18 1.09 -3.12 5.35
N VAL A 19 -0.10 -3.71 5.25
CA VAL A 19 -0.84 -4.27 6.38
C VAL A 19 -0.39 -5.69 6.64
N LYS A 20 0.15 -5.95 7.83
CA LYS A 20 0.51 -7.31 8.28
C LYS A 20 -0.76 -8.11 8.58
N LEU A 21 -1.10 -9.02 7.67
CA LEU A 21 -2.26 -9.91 7.78
C LEU A 21 -1.96 -11.15 8.61
N GLY A 22 -0.73 -11.64 8.54
CA GLY A 22 -0.35 -12.90 9.16
C GLY A 22 1.10 -13.30 8.91
N THR A 23 1.40 -14.57 9.19
CA THR A 23 2.71 -15.17 8.98
C THR A 23 2.58 -16.49 8.26
N ILE A 24 3.55 -16.81 7.41
CA ILE A 24 3.70 -18.11 6.77
C ILE A 24 4.99 -18.72 7.31
N ARG A 25 4.93 -19.95 7.79
CA ARG A 25 6.08 -20.71 8.26
C ARG A 25 6.15 -22.04 7.52
N LYS A 26 7.33 -22.41 7.04
CA LYS A 26 7.57 -23.75 6.50
C LYS A 26 7.92 -24.70 7.64
N GLU A 27 7.27 -25.86 7.69
CA GLU A 27 7.62 -26.92 8.62
C GLU A 27 8.87 -27.66 8.13
N ASP A 28 9.85 -27.87 9.02
CA ASP A 28 11.12 -28.51 8.67
C ASP A 28 10.95 -29.98 8.25
N SER A 29 9.91 -30.67 8.71
CA SER A 29 9.73 -32.12 8.53
C SER A 29 8.89 -32.54 7.33
N THR A 30 7.91 -31.74 6.91
CA THR A 30 6.87 -32.20 5.96
C THR A 30 6.74 -31.36 4.69
N SER A 31 7.61 -30.38 4.46
CA SER A 31 7.49 -29.40 3.36
C SER A 31 6.15 -28.64 3.31
N ASN A 32 5.31 -28.78 4.34
CA ASN A 32 4.06 -28.07 4.50
C ASN A 32 4.29 -26.68 5.08
N PHE A 33 3.28 -25.83 4.95
CA PHE A 33 3.27 -24.45 5.38
C PHE A 33 2.16 -24.23 6.42
N GLU A 34 2.53 -23.64 7.54
CA GLU A 34 1.61 -23.12 8.54
C GLU A 34 1.34 -21.65 8.24
N VAL A 35 0.08 -21.30 7.97
CA VAL A 35 -0.36 -19.93 7.69
C VAL A 35 -1.22 -19.44 8.84
N ILE A 36 -0.70 -18.46 9.59
CA ILE A 36 -1.38 -17.89 10.76
C ILE A 36 -1.93 -16.54 10.37
N MET A 37 -3.26 -16.42 10.30
CA MET A 37 -3.98 -15.19 9.98
C MET A 37 -4.56 -14.56 11.23
N ARG A 38 -4.35 -13.25 11.43
CA ARG A 38 -4.86 -12.53 12.61
C ARG A 38 -6.37 -12.63 12.81
N SER A 39 -7.12 -12.77 11.71
CA SER A 39 -8.59 -12.74 11.71
C SER A 39 -9.26 -14.11 11.51
N LYS A 40 -8.50 -15.16 11.14
CA LYS A 40 -9.07 -16.43 10.65
C LYS A 40 -8.46 -17.71 11.25
N GLY A 41 -7.45 -17.60 12.11
CA GLY A 41 -6.82 -18.77 12.75
C GLY A 41 -5.63 -19.32 11.96
N VAL A 42 -5.36 -20.61 12.12
CA VAL A 42 -4.18 -21.30 11.57
C VAL A 42 -4.63 -22.29 10.49
N ASP A 43 -4.05 -22.18 9.29
CA ASP A 43 -4.20 -23.13 8.19
C ASP A 43 -2.90 -23.92 8.01
N TYR A 44 -3.01 -25.21 7.65
CA TYR A 44 -1.88 -26.04 7.22
C TYR A 44 -2.07 -26.38 5.74
N LEU A 45 -1.14 -25.94 4.89
CA LEU A 45 -1.23 -26.02 3.44
C LEU A 45 0.05 -26.62 2.87
N ASP A 46 -0.06 -27.45 1.84
CA ASP A 46 1.08 -27.77 0.98
C ASP A 46 1.37 -26.63 -0.02
N LEU A 47 2.44 -26.75 -0.80
CA LEU A 47 2.86 -25.70 -1.75
C LEU A 47 1.81 -25.41 -2.83
N ASP A 48 1.11 -26.42 -3.34
CA ASP A 48 0.09 -26.26 -4.38
C ASP A 48 -1.14 -25.53 -3.81
N ALA A 49 -1.60 -25.95 -2.63
CA ALA A 49 -2.69 -25.29 -1.93
C ALA A 49 -2.36 -23.83 -1.56
N LEU A 50 -1.13 -23.56 -1.12
CA LEU A 50 -0.66 -22.22 -0.77
C LEU A 50 -0.64 -21.29 -2.00
N THR A 51 -0.06 -21.76 -3.11
CA THR A 51 0.05 -20.97 -4.34
C THR A 51 -1.29 -20.81 -5.06
N THR A 52 -2.21 -21.77 -4.91
CA THR A 52 -3.59 -21.65 -5.38
C THR A 52 -4.36 -20.59 -4.58
N LYS A 53 -4.19 -20.56 -3.25
CA LYS A 53 -4.91 -19.64 -2.37
C LYS A 53 -4.39 -18.20 -2.41
N TYR A 54 -3.07 -18.02 -2.46
CA TYR A 54 -2.42 -16.70 -2.32
C TYR A 54 -1.64 -16.24 -3.57
N GLY A 55 -1.58 -17.08 -4.59
CA GLY A 55 -0.89 -16.80 -5.86
C GLY A 55 0.50 -17.45 -5.97
N LYS A 56 0.90 -17.76 -7.20
CA LYS A 56 2.15 -18.48 -7.51
C LYS A 56 3.43 -17.77 -7.03
N ALA A 57 3.38 -16.45 -6.92
CA ALA A 57 4.53 -15.63 -6.50
C ALA A 57 4.53 -15.34 -4.99
N ILE A 58 3.68 -16.00 -4.19
CA ILE A 58 3.52 -15.64 -2.77
C ILE A 58 4.78 -15.86 -1.93
N LEU A 59 5.61 -16.85 -2.28
CA LEU A 59 6.90 -17.12 -1.63
C LEU A 59 8.09 -16.52 -2.40
N THR A 60 7.84 -15.89 -3.55
CA THR A 60 8.91 -15.25 -4.30
C THR A 60 9.31 -13.97 -3.57
N PRO A 61 10.59 -13.77 -3.24
CA PRO A 61 11.04 -12.55 -2.60
C PRO A 61 10.80 -11.38 -3.56
N LYS A 62 9.78 -10.59 -3.27
CA LYS A 62 9.70 -9.26 -3.87
C LYS A 62 10.76 -8.44 -3.17
N LEU A 63 11.62 -7.75 -3.94
CA LEU A 63 12.19 -6.50 -3.45
C LEU A 63 11.00 -5.56 -3.23
N VAL A 64 10.34 -5.69 -2.08
CA VAL A 64 9.56 -4.60 -1.52
C VAL A 64 10.65 -3.59 -1.21
N ASN A 65 10.82 -2.64 -2.13
CA ASN A 65 11.45 -1.39 -1.80
C ASN A 65 10.68 -0.96 -0.55
N LYS A 66 11.34 -1.10 0.61
CA LYS A 66 10.96 -0.47 1.86
C LYS A 66 10.50 0.88 1.39
N ILE A 67 9.21 1.18 1.54
CA ILE A 67 8.73 2.52 1.25
C ILE A 67 9.48 3.30 2.31
N ASP A 68 10.64 3.84 1.91
CA ASP A 68 11.43 4.74 2.73
C ASP A 68 10.40 5.70 3.25
N SER A 69 10.24 5.65 4.57
CA SER A 69 9.34 6.52 5.30
C SER A 69 9.86 7.93 5.07
N VAL A 70 9.49 8.49 3.93
CA VAL A 70 9.67 9.90 3.59
C VAL A 70 8.96 10.61 4.72
N GLU A 71 9.70 11.39 5.51
CA GLU A 71 9.20 12.08 6.70
C GLU A 71 7.79 12.60 6.42
N TYR A 72 6.82 11.96 7.07
CA TYR A 72 5.41 12.18 6.83
C TYR A 72 5.08 13.62 7.23
N GLY A 73 5.00 14.54 6.26
CA GLY A 73 4.77 15.96 6.53
C GLY A 73 5.74 16.94 5.87
N LYS A 74 6.89 16.50 5.34
CA LYS A 74 7.83 17.42 4.68
C LYS A 74 7.42 17.64 3.22
N ALA A 75 6.83 18.79 2.94
CA ALA A 75 6.55 19.24 1.58
C ALA A 75 7.84 19.83 0.96
N LEU A 76 8.23 19.32 -0.20
CA LEU A 76 9.32 19.87 -1.01
C LEU A 76 8.80 20.81 -2.11
N ASP A 77 7.52 20.68 -2.45
CA ASP A 77 6.85 21.43 -3.51
C ASP A 77 5.34 21.38 -3.30
N GLU A 78 4.57 22.01 -4.19
CA GLU A 78 3.12 21.91 -4.23
C GLU A 78 2.55 21.89 -5.66
N VAL A 79 1.41 21.24 -5.83
CA VAL A 79 0.66 21.26 -7.09
C VAL A 79 -0.79 21.63 -6.78
N ASN A 80 -1.26 22.74 -7.35
CA ASN A 80 -2.61 23.27 -7.10
C ASN A 80 -2.94 23.45 -5.60
N GLY A 81 -1.95 23.84 -4.78
CA GLY A 81 -2.16 24.00 -3.34
C GLY A 81 -2.10 22.70 -2.54
N TYR A 82 -1.73 21.57 -3.16
CA TYR A 82 -1.55 20.28 -2.49
C TYR A 82 -0.07 19.95 -2.35
N PRO A 83 0.39 19.58 -1.15
CA PRO A 83 1.82 19.39 -0.91
C PRO A 83 2.36 18.15 -1.62
N CYS A 84 3.59 18.28 -2.10
CA CYS A 84 4.33 17.24 -2.81
C CYS A 84 5.56 16.81 -2.01
N LYS A 85 5.77 15.51 -1.90
CA LYS A 85 6.96 14.92 -1.27
C LYS A 85 8.20 14.95 -2.16
N HIS A 86 8.07 15.42 -3.40
CA HIS A 86 9.19 15.61 -4.33
C HIS A 86 9.01 16.96 -5.02
N LYS A 87 10.07 17.42 -5.68
CA LYS A 87 9.97 18.51 -6.64
C LYS A 87 9.09 18.10 -7.81
N ALA A 88 8.06 18.89 -8.12
CA ALA A 88 7.10 18.57 -9.17
C ALA A 88 7.63 19.03 -10.53
N CYS A 89 7.62 18.14 -11.52
CA CYS A 89 8.01 18.47 -12.91
C CYS A 89 6.78 18.59 -13.81
N ASN A 90 6.22 17.47 -14.28
CA ASN A 90 5.08 17.47 -15.21
C ASN A 90 3.76 17.48 -14.41
N SER A 91 3.37 18.64 -13.90
CA SER A 91 2.15 18.77 -13.09
C SER A 91 0.88 18.90 -13.94
N GLY A 92 -0.26 18.48 -13.39
CA GLY A 92 -1.56 18.52 -14.06
C GLY A 92 -2.71 18.13 -13.14
N MET A 93 -3.88 17.87 -13.73
CA MET A 93 -5.03 17.28 -13.06
C MET A 93 -5.51 16.04 -13.82
N GLU A 94 -5.87 15.01 -13.08
CA GLU A 94 -6.43 13.74 -13.59
C GLU A 94 -7.73 13.44 -12.86
N GLU A 95 -8.74 12.93 -13.56
CA GLU A 95 -9.98 12.50 -12.92
C GLU A 95 -9.83 11.07 -12.37
N LYS A 96 -10.12 10.88 -11.07
CA LYS A 96 -10.18 9.56 -10.43
C LYS A 96 -11.42 9.49 -9.54
N SER A 97 -12.26 8.47 -9.75
CA SER A 97 -13.47 8.22 -8.97
C SER A 97 -14.36 9.47 -8.81
N GLY A 98 -14.52 10.25 -9.89
CA GLY A 98 -15.32 11.48 -9.91
C GLY A 98 -14.68 12.69 -9.21
N LYS A 99 -13.39 12.62 -8.86
CA LYS A 99 -12.64 13.72 -8.23
C LYS A 99 -11.49 14.16 -9.12
N GLN A 100 -11.22 15.46 -9.15
CA GLN A 100 -10.02 16.01 -9.78
C GLN A 100 -8.82 15.85 -8.85
N ILE A 101 -7.82 15.10 -9.30
CA ILE A 101 -6.63 14.75 -8.55
C ILE A 101 -5.46 15.57 -9.10
N PRO A 102 -4.80 16.40 -8.27
CA PRO A 102 -3.56 17.05 -8.67
C PRO A 102 -2.47 16.00 -8.84
N VAL A 103 -1.79 15.98 -9.99
CA VAL A 103 -0.77 14.98 -10.29
C VAL A 103 0.55 15.61 -10.69
N TYR A 104 1.64 14.87 -10.53
CA TYR A 104 2.98 15.28 -10.97
C TYR A 104 3.90 14.10 -11.23
N THR A 105 4.98 14.35 -11.95
CA THR A 105 6.11 13.43 -12.08
C THR A 105 7.31 13.91 -11.26
N LYS A 106 8.17 12.98 -10.83
CA LYS A 106 9.42 13.32 -10.10
C LYS A 106 10.52 13.91 -10.98
N SER A 107 10.38 13.77 -12.30
CA SER A 107 11.35 14.16 -13.31
C SER A 107 10.63 14.33 -14.64
N ASP A 108 11.13 15.21 -15.50
CA ASP A 108 10.54 15.54 -16.79
C ASP A 108 10.37 14.33 -17.72
N THR A 109 11.25 13.33 -17.61
CA THR A 109 11.25 12.10 -18.43
C THR A 109 10.43 10.96 -17.84
N SER A 110 9.95 11.08 -16.60
CA SER A 110 9.24 9.99 -15.93
C SER A 110 7.82 9.83 -16.46
N LYS A 111 7.42 8.58 -16.74
CA LYS A 111 6.05 8.22 -17.15
C LYS A 111 5.12 7.90 -15.97
N THR A 112 5.67 7.84 -14.75
CA THR A 112 4.90 7.52 -13.55
C THR A 112 4.45 8.81 -12.88
N TYR A 113 3.14 9.02 -12.88
CA TYR A 113 2.49 10.11 -12.15
C TYR A 113 2.24 9.73 -10.68
N TYR A 114 2.32 10.75 -9.83
CA TYR A 114 2.03 10.71 -8.41
C TYR A 114 0.89 11.67 -8.12
N ALA A 115 -0.04 11.29 -7.26
CA ALA A 115 -1.15 12.11 -6.81
C ALA A 115 -0.69 13.01 -5.66
N ALA A 116 -0.68 14.34 -5.84
CA ALA A 116 -0.23 15.30 -4.82
C ALA A 116 -1.18 15.37 -3.63
N GLY A 117 -0.64 15.66 -2.44
CA GLY A 117 -1.39 15.74 -1.20
C GLY A 117 -1.54 14.41 -0.46
N TYR A 118 -2.44 14.43 0.51
CA TYR A 118 -2.72 13.35 1.46
C TYR A 118 -3.98 12.59 1.05
N TYR A 119 -3.95 11.27 1.18
CA TYR A 119 -5.04 10.36 0.80
C TYR A 119 -5.23 9.28 1.85
N GLY A 120 -6.48 8.92 2.11
CA GLY A 120 -6.83 7.73 2.86
C GLY A 120 -7.19 6.64 1.88
N LEU A 121 -6.53 5.49 1.93
CA LEU A 121 -6.80 4.35 1.05
C LEU A 121 -7.40 3.20 1.86
N HIS A 122 -8.46 2.58 1.36
CA HIS A 122 -9.06 1.41 1.98
C HIS A 122 -8.42 0.14 1.44
N PHE A 123 -7.63 -0.51 2.28
CA PHE A 123 -6.94 -1.76 1.96
C PHE A 123 -7.57 -2.91 2.74
N SER A 124 -8.22 -3.83 2.03
CA SER A 124 -8.71 -5.09 2.62
C SER A 124 -9.53 -4.88 3.92
N GLY A 125 -10.39 -3.85 3.95
CA GLY A 125 -11.23 -3.52 5.12
C GLY A 125 -10.56 -2.60 6.15
N VAL A 126 -9.41 -2.00 5.84
CA VAL A 126 -8.71 -1.09 6.76
C VAL A 126 -8.27 0.18 6.04
N TRP A 127 -8.66 1.33 6.58
CA TRP A 127 -8.19 2.62 6.09
C TRP A 127 -6.74 2.89 6.47
N ARG A 128 -5.95 3.43 5.52
CA ARG A 128 -4.55 3.80 5.71
C ARG A 128 -4.26 5.19 5.17
N ASN A 129 -3.50 5.92 5.96
CA ASN A 129 -3.01 7.24 5.64
C ASN A 129 -1.84 7.13 4.66
N THR A 130 -1.91 7.85 3.55
CA THR A 130 -0.87 7.89 2.53
C THR A 130 -0.59 9.30 2.05
N TYR A 131 0.62 9.50 1.52
CA TYR A 131 1.09 10.81 1.07
C TYR A 131 1.85 10.69 -0.26
N CYS A 132 1.39 11.42 -1.27
CA CYS A 132 1.96 11.40 -2.61
C CYS A 132 2.11 9.99 -3.20
N VAL A 133 1.02 9.23 -3.25
CA VAL A 133 1.00 7.86 -3.81
C VAL A 133 1.11 7.90 -5.32
N LYS A 134 1.47 6.77 -5.94
CA LYS A 134 1.40 6.66 -7.40
C LYS A 134 -0.05 6.80 -7.83
N LEU A 135 -0.29 7.46 -8.96
CA LEU A 135 -1.64 7.67 -9.48
C LEU A 135 -2.37 6.33 -9.71
N GLU A 136 -1.66 5.32 -10.22
CA GLU A 136 -2.18 3.96 -10.42
C GLU A 136 -2.75 3.34 -9.13
N THR A 137 -2.27 3.75 -7.95
CA THR A 137 -2.78 3.23 -6.68
C THR A 137 -4.22 3.69 -6.42
N LEU A 138 -4.59 4.90 -6.86
CA LEU A 138 -5.96 5.41 -6.72
C LEU A 138 -6.96 4.68 -7.63
N ASP A 139 -6.48 4.03 -8.70
CA ASP A 139 -7.32 3.21 -9.58
C ASP A 139 -7.66 1.84 -8.96
N ASN A 140 -6.82 1.35 -8.05
CA ASN A 140 -6.92 0.00 -7.50
C ASN A 140 -7.65 -0.08 -6.15
N TYR A 141 -7.82 1.05 -5.47
CA TYR A 141 -8.34 1.09 -4.10
C TYR A 141 -9.33 2.23 -3.92
N GLU A 142 -10.33 1.99 -3.06
CA GLU A 142 -11.20 3.06 -2.60
C GLU A 142 -10.39 4.09 -1.82
N PHE A 143 -10.71 5.38 -2.03
CA PHE A 143 -9.96 6.46 -1.41
C PHE A 143 -10.76 7.69 -1.00
N VAL A 144 -10.28 8.34 0.05
CA VAL A 144 -10.67 9.68 0.49
C VAL A 144 -9.53 10.66 0.26
N GLY A 145 -9.87 11.93 0.00
CA GLY A 145 -8.94 12.97 -0.44
C GLY A 145 -9.27 13.48 -1.85
N PRO A 146 -8.42 14.36 -2.42
CA PRO A 146 -7.13 14.82 -1.88
C PRO A 146 -7.27 15.80 -0.69
N PHE A 147 -6.34 15.74 0.28
CA PHE A 147 -6.25 16.70 1.39
C PHE A 147 -4.92 17.47 1.39
N LYS A 148 -4.94 18.69 1.93
CA LYS A 148 -3.76 19.56 2.00
C LYS A 148 -2.92 19.31 3.24
N THR A 149 -3.54 18.88 4.34
CA THR A 149 -2.85 18.63 5.60
C THR A 149 -3.04 17.20 6.09
N LYS A 150 -2.09 16.75 6.90
CA LYS A 150 -2.16 15.46 7.61
C LYS A 150 -3.39 15.40 8.52
N THR A 151 -3.70 16.48 9.23
CA THR A 151 -4.80 16.54 10.20
C THR A 151 -6.16 16.36 9.53
N GLU A 152 -6.37 16.97 8.35
CA GLU A 152 -7.59 16.77 7.56
C GLU A 152 -7.77 15.31 7.16
N LEU A 153 -6.69 14.69 6.66
CA LEU A 153 -6.69 13.27 6.32
C LEU A 153 -7.03 12.40 7.54
N GLU A 154 -6.36 12.61 8.67
CA GLU A 154 -6.56 11.81 9.88
C GLU A 154 -8.00 11.90 10.39
N ALA A 155 -8.60 13.09 10.34
CA ALA A 155 -9.98 13.30 10.71
C ALA A 155 -10.95 12.54 9.79
N GLU A 156 -10.72 12.56 8.46
CA GLU A 156 -11.59 11.86 7.51
C GLU A 156 -11.44 10.34 7.59
N VAL A 157 -10.20 9.84 7.69
CA VAL A 157 -9.95 8.40 7.84
C VAL A 157 -10.59 7.86 9.12
N LEU A 158 -10.54 8.62 10.23
CA LEU A 158 -11.21 8.23 11.47
C LEU A 158 -12.74 8.17 11.31
N LYS A 159 -13.33 9.07 10.53
CA LYS A 159 -14.78 9.04 10.23
C LYS A 159 -15.14 7.84 9.36
N ALA A 160 -14.40 7.64 8.27
CA ALA A 160 -14.62 6.53 7.34
C ALA A 160 -14.48 5.17 8.05
N SER A 161 -13.49 5.03 8.94
CA SER A 161 -13.27 3.81 9.73
C SER A 161 -14.36 3.52 10.77
N LYS A 162 -15.22 4.49 11.10
CA LYS A 162 -16.38 4.28 12.00
C LYS A 162 -17.65 3.90 11.25
N GLN A 163 -17.68 4.13 9.95
CA GLN A 163 -18.82 3.84 9.08
C GLN A 163 -18.70 2.48 8.38
N ASP A 164 -17.47 1.98 8.26
CA ASP A 164 -17.12 0.60 7.88
C ASP A 164 -17.45 -0.40 9.01
#